data_AF-A0A968G6A6-F1
#
_entry.id   AF-A0A968G6A6-F1
#
_cell.length_a   1.000
_cell.length_b   1.000
_cell.length_c   1.000
_cell.angle_alpha   90.00
_cell.angle_beta   90.00
_cell.angle_gamma   90.00
#
_symmetry.space_group_name_H-M   'P 1'
#
loop_
_entity.id
_entity.type
_entity.pdbx_description
1 polymer ?
#
loop_
_entity_poly.entity_id
_entity_poly.type
_entity_poly.pdbx_seq_one_letter_code
_entity_poly.pdbx_strand_id
1 'polypeptide(L)'
;MDPYSLNETFSIGALGNVFEGLVRRAPDLSVEPALAERWELQEPTRWRVFLRKGVKFHDGRPFTADDVVFSFNRARAEASDV
;
A
#
# COMPACT_ATOMS: atom_id res chain seq x y z
N MET A 1 -1.00 -15.82 3.38
CA MET A 1 -1.24 -14.75 4.37
C MET A 1 -1.80 -13.58 3.58
N ASP A 2 -3.08 -13.26 3.73
CA ASP A 2 -3.79 -12.24 2.95
C ASP A 2 -3.87 -10.95 3.79
N PRO A 3 -3.28 -9.83 3.34
CA PRO A 3 -3.33 -8.58 4.09
C PRO A 3 -4.72 -7.94 4.19
N TYR A 4 -5.73 -8.48 3.49
CA TYR A 4 -7.09 -7.94 3.46
C TYR A 4 -8.11 -8.76 4.29
N SER A 5 -7.68 -9.86 4.90
CA SER A 5 -8.61 -10.80 5.55
C SER A 5 -8.80 -10.61 7.06
N LEU A 6 -7.92 -9.86 7.74
CA LEU A 6 -7.97 -9.65 9.21
C LEU A 6 -7.32 -8.32 9.61
N ASN A 7 -8.08 -7.42 10.27
CA ASN A 7 -7.58 -6.16 10.83
C ASN A 7 -7.10 -6.32 12.29
N GLU A 8 -6.12 -7.21 12.52
CA GLU A 8 -5.57 -7.47 13.86
C GLU A 8 -4.09 -7.07 14.00
N THR A 9 -3.74 -6.45 15.14
CA THR A 9 -2.45 -5.81 15.43
C THR A 9 -1.22 -6.71 15.19
N PHE A 10 -1.29 -7.98 15.58
CA PHE A 10 -0.18 -8.93 15.38
C PHE A 10 -0.01 -9.31 13.90
N SER A 11 -1.13 -9.46 13.18
CA SER A 11 -1.13 -9.77 11.75
C SER A 11 -0.57 -8.60 10.94
N ILE A 12 -0.94 -7.35 11.25
CA ILE A 12 -0.41 -6.14 10.58
C ILE A 12 1.11 -6.02 10.79
N GLY A 13 1.61 -6.31 11.99
CA GLY A 13 3.04 -6.28 12.31
C GLY A 13 3.85 -7.33 11.53
N ALA A 14 3.31 -8.54 11.36
CA ALA A 14 3.96 -9.57 10.54
C ALA A 14 3.90 -9.26 9.04
N LEU A 15 2.77 -8.70 8.57
CA LEU A 15 2.57 -8.32 7.17
C LEU A 15 3.50 -7.18 6.74
N GLY A 16 3.83 -6.23 7.63
CA GLY A 16 4.78 -5.15 7.33
C GLY A 16 6.20 -5.61 6.95
N ASN A 17 6.57 -6.86 7.27
CA ASN A 17 7.83 -7.47 6.84
C ASN A 17 7.79 -8.04 5.42
N VAL A 18 6.58 -8.28 4.89
CA VAL A 18 6.35 -9.02 3.63
C VAL A 18 5.65 -8.14 2.58
N PHE A 19 4.85 -7.18 3.03
CA PHE A 19 4.04 -6.27 2.22
C PHE A 19 4.37 -4.83 2.62
N GLU A 20 4.60 -3.98 1.62
CA GLU A 20 4.83 -2.54 1.82
C GLU A 20 3.64 -1.76 1.26
N GLY A 21 3.14 -0.78 2.01
CA GLY A 21 2.08 0.13 1.57
C GLY A 21 2.60 1.29 0.71
N LEU A 22 1.69 2.10 0.16
CA LEU A 22 2.08 3.36 -0.50
C LEU A 22 2.74 4.35 0.47
N VAL A 23 2.24 4.37 1.70
CA VAL A 23 2.76 5.16 2.82
C VAL A 23 2.90 4.26 4.04
N ARG A 24 3.72 4.68 5.00
CA ARG A 24 3.85 4.02 6.29
C ARG A 24 3.82 5.05 7.42
N ARG A 25 3.69 4.57 8.66
CA ARG A 25 3.76 5.42 9.85
C ARG A 25 5.18 5.37 10.41
N ALA A 26 5.78 6.53 10.61
CA ALA A 26 7.04 6.67 11.32
C ALA A 26 6.85 6.41 12.83
N PRO A 27 7.94 6.26 13.61
CA PRO A 27 7.86 6.03 15.07
C PRO A 27 7.11 7.13 15.83
N ASP A 28 7.08 8.35 15.29
CA ASP A 28 6.33 9.51 15.81
C ASP A 28 4.87 9.57 15.31
N LEU A 29 4.41 8.51 14.63
CA LEU A 29 3.09 8.37 13.99
C LEU A 29 2.85 9.33 12.81
N SER A 30 3.85 10.07 12.37
CA SER A 30 3.76 10.84 11.13
C SER A 30 3.65 9.92 9.92
N VAL A 31 3.01 10.41 8.86
CA VAL A 31 2.89 9.67 7.58
C VAL A 31 4.15 9.94 6.77
N GLU A 32 4.87 8.87 6.41
CA GLU A 32 6.08 8.96 5.60
C GLU A 32 5.97 8.16 4.28
N PRO A 33 6.72 8.56 3.23
CA PRO A 33 6.79 7.85 1.96
C PRO A 33 7.26 6.40 2.07
N ALA A 34 6.60 5.49 1.34
CA ALA A 34 7.03 4.10 1.17
C ALA A 34 7.10 3.75 -0.33
N LEU A 35 6.17 2.95 -0.87
CA LEU A 35 6.10 2.68 -2.31
C LEU A 35 5.70 3.91 -3.15
N ALA A 36 5.03 4.88 -2.53
CA ALA A 36 4.87 6.22 -3.11
C ALA A 36 6.04 7.12 -2.68
N GLU A 37 6.76 7.69 -3.64
CA GLU A 37 7.83 8.67 -3.37
C GLU A 37 7.25 10.03 -2.95
N ARG A 38 6.11 10.39 -3.54
CA ARG A 38 5.38 11.62 -3.25
C ARG A 38 3.94 11.51 -3.74
N TRP A 39 3.09 12.39 -3.24
CA TRP A 39 1.70 12.50 -3.69
C TRP A 39 1.27 13.97 -3.67
N GLU A 40 0.32 14.31 -4.53
CA GLU A 40 -0.20 15.67 -4.69
C GLU A 40 -1.73 15.63 -4.66
N LEU A 41 -2.36 16.49 -3.86
CA LEU A 41 -3.79 16.73 -3.90
C LEU A 41 -4.10 17.59 -5.14
N GLN A 42 -4.82 17.01 -6.10
CA GLN A 42 -5.21 17.74 -7.32
C GLN A 42 -6.56 18.43 -7.16
N GLU A 43 -7.49 17.77 -6.49
CA GLU A 43 -8.86 18.22 -6.19
C GLU A 43 -9.27 17.63 -4.83
N PRO A 44 -10.32 18.13 -4.14
CA PRO A 44 -10.67 17.68 -2.79
C PRO A 44 -10.80 16.16 -2.61
N THR A 45 -11.12 15.43 -3.69
CA THR A 45 -11.26 13.97 -3.71
C THR A 45 -10.32 13.28 -4.70
N ARG A 46 -9.41 14.00 -5.35
CA ARG A 46 -8.47 13.43 -6.34
C ARG A 46 -7.02 13.65 -5.93
N TRP A 47 -6.32 12.55 -5.74
CA TRP A 47 -4.88 12.53 -5.44
C TRP A 47 -4.11 11.95 -6.63
N ARG A 48 -2.94 12.52 -6.92
CA ARG A 48 -1.95 11.93 -7.81
C ARG A 48 -0.82 11.35 -6.97
N VAL A 49 -0.53 10.07 -7.16
CA VAL A 49 0.54 9.36 -6.45
C VAL A 49 1.67 9.05 -7.42
N PHE A 50 2.91 9.34 -7.01
CA PHE A 50 4.12 9.06 -7.79
C PHE A 50 4.82 7.85 -7.18
N LEU A 51 4.84 6.75 -7.92
CA LEU A 51 5.39 5.47 -7.46
C LEU A 51 6.92 5.43 -7.59
N ARG A 52 7.55 4.76 -6.62
CA ARG A 52 8.99 4.54 -6.59
C ARG A 52 9.45 3.71 -7.79
N LYS A 53 10.50 4.17 -8.46
CA LYS A 53 11.03 3.49 -9.65
C LYS A 53 11.95 2.33 -9.27
N GLY A 54 11.95 1.29 -10.10
CA GLY A 54 12.83 0.13 -9.94
C GLY A 54 12.41 -0.88 -8.88
N VAL A 55 11.25 -0.68 -8.23
CA VAL A 55 10.71 -1.66 -7.27
C VAL A 55 10.26 -2.92 -8.01
N LYS A 56 10.57 -4.07 -7.42
CA LYS A 56 10.20 -5.39 -7.92
C LYS A 56 9.60 -6.22 -6.79
N PHE A 57 8.69 -7.11 -7.15
CA PHE A 57 8.23 -8.16 -6.27
C PHE A 57 9.34 -9.20 -6.06
N HIS A 58 9.15 -10.06 -5.05
CA HIS A 58 10.10 -11.13 -4.71
C HIS A 58 10.30 -12.15 -5.85
N ASP A 59 9.33 -12.27 -6.77
CA ASP A 59 9.41 -13.09 -7.99
C ASP A 59 10.13 -12.38 -9.16
N GLY A 60 10.59 -11.15 -8.96
CA GLY A 60 11.30 -10.34 -9.95
C GLY A 60 10.43 -9.51 -10.88
N ARG A 61 9.09 -9.64 -10.82
CA ARG A 61 8.19 -8.80 -11.63
C ARG A 61 8.25 -7.33 -11.19
N PRO A 62 8.19 -6.37 -12.14
CA PRO A 62 8.19 -4.96 -11.80
C PRO A 62 6.90 -4.57 -11.09
N PHE A 63 7.00 -3.70 -10.10
CA PHE A 63 5.86 -3.06 -9.45
C PHE A 63 5.37 -1.86 -10.27
N THR A 64 4.07 -1.81 -10.55
CA THR A 64 3.44 -0.80 -11.39
C THR A 64 2.17 -0.22 -10.77
N ALA A 65 1.59 0.79 -11.43
CA ALA A 65 0.32 1.38 -10.99
C ALA A 65 -0.87 0.41 -11.09
N ASP A 66 -0.82 -0.56 -12.00
CA ASP A 66 -1.88 -1.55 -12.15
C ASP A 66 -1.96 -2.48 -10.92
N ASP A 67 -0.82 -2.81 -10.31
CA ASP A 67 -0.76 -3.60 -9.07
C ASP A 67 -1.40 -2.84 -7.91
N VAL A 68 -1.19 -1.51 -7.86
CA VAL A 68 -1.85 -0.64 -6.87
C VAL A 68 -3.36 -0.65 -7.07
N VAL A 69 -3.83 -0.46 -8.30
CA VAL A 69 -5.26 -0.48 -8.62
C VAL A 69 -5.88 -1.83 -8.28
N PHE A 70 -5.21 -2.94 -8.60
CA PHE A 70 -5.65 -4.28 -8.24
C PHE A 70 -5.82 -4.43 -6.72
N SER A 71 -4.80 -4.02 -5.95
CA SER A 71 -4.84 -4.02 -4.49
C SER A 71 -5.97 -3.18 -3.90
N PHE A 72 -6.21 -1.97 -4.42
CA PHE A 72 -7.33 -1.12 -3.98
C PHE A 72 -8.69 -1.73 -4.29
N ASN A 73 -8.85 -2.32 -5.49
CA ASN A 73 -10.09 -2.98 -5.85
C ASN A 73 -10.37 -4.21 -4.98
N ARG A 74 -9.32 -4.96 -4.62
CA ARG A 74 -9.43 -6.09 -3.68
C ARG A 74 -9.85 -5.62 -2.29
N ALA A 75 -9.27 -4.54 -1.78
CA ALA A 75 -9.65 -3.96 -0.49
C ALA A 75 -11.12 -3.48 -0.44
N ARG A 76 -11.66 -3.04 -1.59
CA ARG A 76 -13.05 -2.57 -1.70
C ARG A 76 -14.07 -3.68 -1.92
N ALA A 77 -13.64 -4.92 -2.14
CA ALA A 77 -14.55 -6.02 -2.41
C ALA A 77 -15.31 -6.42 -1.14
N GLU A 78 -16.56 -6.87 -1.28
CA GLU A 78 -17.50 -7.18 -0.19
C GLU A 78 -16.99 -8.27 0.79
N ALA A 79 -15.99 -9.05 0.39
CA ALA A 79 -15.34 -10.08 1.21
C ALA A 79 -14.08 -9.57 1.97
N SER A 80 -13.82 -8.27 1.95
CA SER A 80 -12.70 -7.62 2.65
C SER A 80 -13.13 -7.17 4.05
N ASP A 81 -12.30 -7.45 5.05
CA ASP A 81 -12.48 -6.98 6.44
C ASP A 81 -11.67 -5.69 6.74
N VAL A 82 -11.30 -4.95 5.67
CA VAL A 82 -10.57 -3.68 5.68
C VAL A 82 -11.47 -2.51 5.32
#